data_AF-A0A8W7PRF5-F1
#
_entry.id   AF-A0A8W7PRF5-F1
#
_cell.length_a   1.000
_cell.length_b   1.000
_cell.length_c   1.000
_cell.angle_alpha   90.00
_cell.angle_beta   90.00
_cell.angle_gamma   90.00
#
_symmetry.space_group_name_H-M   'P 1'
#
loop_
_entity.id
_entity.type
_entity.pdbx_description
1 polymer ?
#
loop_
_entity_poly.entity_id
_entity_poly.type
_entity_poly.pdbx_seq_one_letter_code
_entity_poly.pdbx_strand_id
1 'polypeptide(L)'
;MAEGTYEYECMRAELLGLAHPSREEFEEKQKLRQETEVEEQLTEQLKDVDLQDESLQGTSGKMDELTNILTATQQKINKFKVACGSLTSLLKLRPSTPSSEPAAGAAEGKSINDALDTLDTMKDLNAASDATVAKAAAQDIGTKVTSQLDKLDSLLHKADNATYSMKHQTDQMKKISK
;
A
#
# COMPACT_ATOMS: atom_id res chain seq x y z
N MET A 1 0.28 -35.11 -34.58
CA MET A 1 0.60 -35.26 -33.14
C MET A 1 0.97 -33.90 -32.61
N ALA A 2 0.50 -33.55 -31.41
CA ALA A 2 0.95 -32.33 -30.74
C ALA A 2 2.28 -32.61 -30.02
N GLU A 3 3.17 -31.64 -30.01
CA GLU A 3 4.41 -31.74 -29.23
C GLU A 3 4.07 -31.78 -27.74
N GLY A 4 4.82 -32.58 -26.97
CA GLY A 4 4.59 -32.71 -25.53
C GLY A 4 3.52 -33.73 -25.12
N THR A 5 3.02 -34.58 -26.02
CA THR A 5 2.25 -35.79 -25.64
C THR A 5 3.16 -36.99 -25.44
N TYR A 6 2.70 -37.99 -24.68
CA TYR A 6 3.46 -39.21 -24.42
C TYR A 6 3.84 -39.95 -25.72
N GLU A 7 2.91 -40.02 -26.67
CA GLU A 7 3.11 -40.66 -27.97
C GLU A 7 4.17 -39.93 -28.80
N TYR A 8 4.22 -38.60 -28.69
CA TYR A 8 5.25 -37.79 -29.34
C TYR A 8 6.64 -38.06 -28.74
N GLU A 9 6.78 -38.15 -27.41
CA GLU A 9 8.06 -38.48 -26.78
C GLU A 9 8.51 -39.91 -27.06
N CYS A 10 7.58 -40.88 -27.18
CA CYS A 10 7.90 -42.24 -27.60
C CYS A 10 8.49 -42.27 -29.01
N MET A 11 7.82 -41.61 -29.97
CA MET A 11 8.30 -41.48 -31.34
C MET A 11 9.66 -40.76 -31.40
N ARG A 12 9.84 -39.72 -30.57
CA ARG A 12 11.11 -38.99 -30.45
C ARG A 12 12.24 -39.88 -29.93
N ALA A 13 11.98 -40.69 -28.92
CA ALA A 13 12.95 -41.64 -28.38
C ALA A 13 13.34 -42.70 -29.44
N GLU A 14 12.36 -43.20 -30.20
CA GLU A 14 12.58 -44.14 -31.31
C GLU A 14 13.50 -43.54 -32.39
N LEU A 15 13.23 -42.30 -32.83
CA LEU A 15 14.08 -41.60 -33.81
C LEU A 15 15.51 -41.36 -33.32
N LEU A 16 15.71 -41.21 -32.01
CA LEU A 16 17.01 -40.97 -31.38
C LEU A 16 17.74 -42.27 -30.98
N GLY A 17 17.13 -43.44 -31.17
CA GLY A 17 17.67 -44.73 -30.75
C GLY A 17 17.75 -44.89 -29.22
N LEU A 18 16.91 -44.15 -28.47
CA LEU A 18 16.83 -44.21 -27.02
C LEU A 18 15.70 -45.16 -26.58
N ALA A 19 15.78 -45.65 -25.34
CA ALA A 19 14.69 -46.42 -24.75
C ALA A 19 13.43 -45.54 -24.63
N HIS A 20 12.26 -46.12 -24.91
CA HIS A 20 10.99 -45.41 -24.74
C HIS A 20 10.79 -45.08 -23.24
N PRO A 21 10.47 -43.83 -22.91
CA PRO A 21 10.12 -43.48 -21.53
C PRO A 21 8.89 -44.28 -21.11
N SER A 22 8.81 -44.69 -19.85
CA SER A 22 7.57 -45.24 -19.34
C SER A 22 6.50 -44.15 -19.22
N ARG A 23 5.24 -44.56 -19.29
CA ARG A 23 4.11 -43.62 -19.15
C ARG A 23 4.10 -42.92 -17.79
N GLU A 24 4.43 -43.66 -16.74
CA GLU A 24 4.50 -43.16 -15.37
C GLU A 24 5.61 -42.10 -15.24
N GLU A 25 6.83 -42.38 -15.69
CA GLU A 25 7.94 -41.41 -15.65
C GLU A 25 7.65 -40.15 -16.47
N PHE A 26 6.93 -40.29 -17.59
CA PHE A 26 6.53 -39.14 -18.41
C PHE A 26 5.51 -38.26 -17.68
N GLU A 27 4.47 -38.86 -17.08
CA GLU A 27 3.43 -38.15 -16.33
C GLU A 27 4.03 -37.46 -15.09
N GLU A 28 4.93 -38.12 -14.36
CA GLU A 28 5.66 -37.53 -13.24
C GLU A 28 6.53 -36.34 -13.65
N LYS A 29 7.31 -36.49 -14.73
CA LYS A 29 8.16 -35.41 -15.25
C LYS A 29 7.35 -34.22 -15.75
N GLN A 30 6.18 -34.46 -16.35
CA GLN A 30 5.26 -33.39 -16.74
C GLN A 30 4.68 -32.67 -15.53
N LYS A 31 4.25 -33.41 -14.51
CA LYS A 31 3.74 -32.83 -13.26
C LYS A 31 4.80 -31.98 -12.57
N LEU A 32 6.02 -32.49 -12.45
CA LEU A 32 7.13 -31.77 -11.83
C LEU A 32 7.47 -30.48 -12.58
N ARG A 33 7.48 -30.51 -13.93
CA ARG A 33 7.68 -29.29 -14.73
C ARG A 33 6.59 -28.25 -14.49
N GLN A 34 5.33 -28.65 -14.50
CA GLN A 34 4.22 -27.74 -14.22
C GLN A 34 4.32 -27.13 -12.82
N GLU A 35 4.71 -27.94 -11.83
CA GLU A 35 4.87 -27.48 -10.45
C GLU A 35 6.01 -26.47 -10.31
N THR A 36 7.17 -26.74 -10.90
CA THR A 36 8.29 -25.77 -10.94
C THR A 36 7.89 -24.48 -11.66
N GLU A 37 7.19 -24.56 -12.79
CA GLU A 37 6.73 -23.38 -13.52
C GLU A 37 5.76 -22.53 -12.69
N VAL A 38 4.84 -23.15 -11.94
CA VAL A 38 3.91 -22.45 -11.04
C VAL A 38 4.65 -21.81 -9.88
N GLU A 39 5.61 -22.51 -9.27
CA GLU A 39 6.43 -21.99 -8.17
C GLU A 39 7.28 -20.79 -8.61
N GLU A 40 7.89 -20.87 -9.80
CA GLU A 40 8.67 -19.78 -10.39
C GLU A 40 7.78 -18.55 -10.65
N GLN A 41 6.61 -18.74 -11.28
CA GLN A 41 5.65 -17.66 -11.52
C GLN A 41 5.14 -17.01 -10.24
N LEU A 42 4.91 -17.80 -9.18
CA LEU A 42 4.44 -17.29 -7.90
C LEU A 42 5.54 -16.48 -7.20
N THR A 43 6.78 -16.97 -7.29
CA THR A 43 7.95 -16.28 -6.74
C THR A 43 8.22 -14.96 -7.47
N GLU A 44 8.07 -14.92 -8.79
CA GLU A 44 8.20 -13.70 -9.59
C GLU A 44 7.11 -12.68 -9.22
N GLN A 45 5.85 -13.12 -9.16
CA GLN A 45 4.74 -12.26 -8.72
C GLN A 45 4.95 -11.67 -7.32
N LEU A 46 5.46 -12.47 -6.37
CA LEU A 46 5.73 -11.99 -5.03
C LEU A 46 6.81 -10.88 -5.02
N LYS A 47 7.88 -11.05 -5.80
CA LYS A 47 8.92 -10.02 -5.95
C LYS A 47 8.37 -8.73 -6.54
N ASP A 48 7.51 -8.83 -7.56
CA ASP A 48 6.89 -7.67 -8.18
C ASP A 48 6.01 -6.90 -7.18
N VAL A 49 5.23 -7.62 -6.38
CA VAL A 49 4.40 -7.02 -5.32
C VAL A 49 5.28 -6.33 -4.28
N ASP A 50 6.41 -6.92 -3.88
CA ASP A 50 7.33 -6.29 -2.93
C ASP A 50 7.97 -5.01 -3.50
N LEU A 51 8.42 -5.02 -4.75
CA LEU A 51 8.96 -3.82 -5.42
C LEU A 51 7.92 -2.70 -5.51
N GLN A 52 6.67 -3.05 -5.78
CA GLN A 52 5.57 -2.08 -5.78
C GLN A 52 5.33 -1.52 -4.38
N ASP A 53 5.44 -2.33 -3.33
CA ASP A 53 5.25 -1.87 -1.95
C ASP A 53 6.29 -0.83 -1.53
N GLU A 54 7.57 -1.09 -1.85
CA GLU A 54 8.67 -0.16 -1.57
C GLU A 54 8.46 1.19 -2.30
N SER A 55 8.01 1.12 -3.57
CA SER A 55 7.67 2.32 -4.35
C SER A 55 6.53 3.12 -3.70
N LEU A 56 5.45 2.44 -3.28
CA LEU A 56 4.33 3.07 -2.57
C LEU A 56 4.76 3.67 -1.23
N GLN A 57 5.64 3.01 -0.50
CA GLN A 57 6.17 3.55 0.76
C GLN A 57 6.99 4.83 0.51
N GLY A 58 7.85 4.84 -0.51
CA GLY A 58 8.62 6.03 -0.89
C GLY A 58 7.73 7.20 -1.33
N THR A 59 6.65 6.94 -2.06
CA THR A 59 5.68 8.00 -2.43
C THR A 59 4.88 8.51 -1.23
N SER A 60 4.47 7.64 -0.31
CA SER A 60 3.77 8.02 0.93
C SER A 60 4.62 8.94 1.80
N GLY A 61 5.91 8.64 1.97
CA GLY A 61 6.83 9.52 2.70
C GLY A 61 6.95 10.92 2.08
N LYS A 62 7.06 11.00 0.74
CA LYS A 62 7.08 12.29 0.02
C LYS A 62 5.77 13.09 0.20
N MET A 63 4.62 12.41 0.29
CA MET A 63 3.33 13.05 0.55
C MET A 63 3.21 13.58 1.98
N ASP A 64 3.80 12.89 2.95
CA ASP A 64 3.88 13.38 4.34
C ASP A 64 4.78 14.61 4.45
N GLU A 65 5.91 14.62 3.74
CA GLU A 65 6.76 15.80 3.62
C GLU A 65 6.01 16.98 2.99
N LEU A 66 5.28 16.75 1.90
CA LEU A 66 4.44 17.77 1.27
C LEU A 66 3.41 18.34 2.26
N THR A 67 2.75 17.49 3.03
CA THR A 67 1.78 17.89 4.06
C THR A 67 2.45 18.76 5.15
N ASN A 68 3.66 18.39 5.57
CA ASN A 68 4.46 19.18 6.51
C ASN A 68 4.85 20.55 5.94
N ILE A 69 5.27 20.61 4.67
CA ILE A 69 5.59 21.86 3.97
C ILE A 69 4.37 22.78 3.91
N LEU A 70 3.20 22.23 3.58
CA LEU A 70 1.96 22.99 3.52
C LEU A 70 1.57 23.51 4.90
N THR A 71 1.72 22.71 5.95
CA THR A 71 1.47 23.15 7.33
C THR A 71 2.40 24.30 7.73
N ALA A 72 3.71 24.17 7.49
CA ALA A 72 4.68 25.22 7.76
C ALA A 72 4.40 26.50 6.95
N THR A 73 3.95 26.35 5.70
CA THR A 73 3.58 27.47 4.83
C THR A 73 2.34 28.20 5.37
N GLN A 74 1.31 27.49 5.80
CA GLN A 74 0.12 28.10 6.41
C GLN A 74 0.46 28.87 7.69
N GLN A 75 1.37 28.34 8.53
CA GLN A 75 1.85 29.06 9.71
C GLN A 75 2.56 30.37 9.35
N LYS A 76 3.42 30.35 8.30
CA LYS A 76 4.08 31.56 7.81
C LYS A 76 3.08 32.57 7.26
N ILE A 77 2.09 32.14 6.50
CA ILE A 77 1.01 33.00 6.00
C ILE A 77 0.26 33.64 7.17
N ASN A 78 -0.08 32.87 8.20
CA ASN A 78 -0.76 33.38 9.39
C ASN A 78 0.08 34.45 10.11
N LYS A 79 1.39 34.21 10.28
CA LYS A 79 2.32 35.21 10.83
C LYS A 79 2.36 36.47 9.99
N PHE A 80 2.40 36.35 8.66
CA PHE A 80 2.39 37.49 7.75
C PHE A 80 1.08 38.29 7.87
N LYS A 81 -0.07 37.61 7.91
CA LYS A 81 -1.37 38.25 8.11
C LYS A 81 -1.43 39.03 9.43
N VAL A 82 -0.85 38.51 10.51
CA VAL A 82 -0.76 39.23 11.78
C VAL A 82 0.17 40.44 11.67
N ALA A 83 1.36 40.28 11.08
CA ALA A 83 2.32 41.37 10.92
C ALA A 83 1.76 42.53 10.08
N CYS A 84 1.10 42.23 8.96
CA CYS A 84 0.52 43.25 8.08
C CYS A 84 -0.86 43.73 8.54
N GLY A 85 -1.65 42.88 9.20
CA GLY A 85 -2.93 43.26 9.81
C GLY A 85 -2.78 44.09 11.09
N SER A 86 -1.67 43.92 11.81
CA SER A 86 -1.32 44.78 12.96
C SER A 86 -1.11 46.24 12.54
N LEU A 87 -0.73 46.51 11.29
CA LEU A 87 -0.62 47.89 10.79
C LEU A 87 -2.00 48.49 10.42
N THR A 88 -2.99 47.66 10.07
CA THR A 88 -4.36 48.13 9.77
C THR A 88 -5.23 48.29 11.03
N SER A 89 -4.99 47.50 12.09
CA SER A 89 -5.68 47.64 13.38
C SER A 89 -5.21 48.83 14.22
N LEU A 90 -3.97 49.31 14.03
CA LEU A 90 -3.46 50.49 14.76
C LEU A 90 -4.13 51.81 14.33
N LEU A 91 -4.83 51.85 13.19
CA LEU A 91 -5.57 53.04 12.74
C LEU A 91 -7.04 53.08 13.19
N LYS A 92 -7.51 52.09 13.96
CA LYS A 92 -8.93 51.99 14.38
C LYS A 92 -9.17 51.69 15.86
N LEU A 93 -8.24 52.01 16.76
CA LEU A 93 -8.47 51.86 18.21
C LEU A 93 -8.86 53.18 18.87
N ARG A 94 -10.18 53.42 18.90
CA ARG A 94 -10.89 54.17 19.94
C ARG A 94 -11.02 53.23 21.17
N PRO A 95 -10.71 53.68 22.40
CA PRO A 95 -10.64 52.78 23.55
C PRO A 95 -12.03 52.45 24.11
N SER A 96 -12.29 51.17 24.37
CA SER A 96 -13.35 50.68 25.25
C SER A 96 -12.87 49.36 25.88
N THR A 97 -13.20 49.20 27.15
CA THR A 97 -12.59 48.36 28.20
C THR A 97 -12.87 46.85 28.10
N PRO A 98 -12.10 45.99 28.82
CA PRO A 98 -12.05 44.54 28.64
C PRO A 98 -12.98 43.76 29.57
N SER A 99 -13.29 42.49 29.22
CA SER A 99 -13.85 41.50 30.14
C SER A 99 -13.39 40.07 29.78
N SER A 100 -12.93 39.36 30.83
CA SER A 100 -12.80 37.90 31.11
C SER A 100 -13.57 36.92 30.20
N GLU A 101 -13.23 35.63 29.99
CA GLU A 101 -12.38 34.61 30.66
C GLU A 101 -12.21 33.37 29.71
N PRO A 102 -11.43 32.31 30.05
CA PRO A 102 -11.02 31.22 29.15
C PRO A 102 -11.79 29.88 29.31
N ALA A 103 -11.71 29.01 28.29
CA ALA A 103 -12.01 27.56 28.38
C ALA A 103 -11.20 26.82 27.28
N ALA A 104 -10.19 25.99 27.60
CA ALA A 104 -10.25 24.55 27.91
C ALA A 104 -11.01 23.77 26.81
N GLY A 105 -10.46 22.81 26.06
CA GLY A 105 -9.37 21.85 26.29
C GLY A 105 -9.93 20.48 25.88
N ALA A 106 -9.45 19.95 24.75
CA ALA A 106 -9.85 18.64 24.21
C ALA A 106 -8.83 17.56 24.63
N ALA A 107 -9.30 16.33 24.91
CA ALA A 107 -8.73 15.05 24.43
C ALA A 107 -9.27 13.82 25.21
N GLU A 108 -9.87 12.90 24.43
CA GLU A 108 -9.76 11.44 24.36
C GLU A 108 -9.46 10.53 25.58
N GLY A 109 -10.14 9.38 25.56
CA GLY A 109 -9.71 8.14 26.20
C GLY A 109 -10.81 7.07 26.23
N LYS A 110 -10.85 6.15 25.25
CA LYS A 110 -11.59 4.89 25.42
C LYS A 110 -10.86 3.70 24.78
N SER A 111 -10.91 2.62 25.55
CA SER A 111 -10.08 1.43 25.60
C SER A 111 -10.22 0.46 24.42
N ILE A 112 -9.07 -0.14 24.10
CA ILE A 112 -8.88 -1.37 23.33
C ILE A 112 -9.47 -2.52 24.14
N ASN A 113 -10.48 -3.20 23.58
CA ASN A 113 -10.98 -4.49 24.05
C ASN A 113 -11.10 -5.36 22.78
N ASP A 114 -10.16 -6.26 22.55
CA ASP A 114 -10.21 -7.67 22.97
C ASP A 114 -10.97 -8.51 21.93
N ALA A 115 -10.23 -8.97 20.92
CA ALA A 115 -10.70 -9.82 19.84
C ALA A 115 -9.62 -10.83 19.45
N LEU A 116 -9.12 -11.57 20.44
CA LEU A 116 -8.17 -12.66 20.25
C LEU A 116 -8.65 -13.91 20.96
N ASP A 117 -9.74 -14.52 20.47
CA ASP A 117 -10.01 -15.93 20.79
C ASP A 117 -11.02 -16.57 19.83
N THR A 118 -10.61 -16.89 18.60
CA THR A 118 -11.32 -17.89 17.74
C THR A 118 -10.53 -18.33 16.51
N LEU A 119 -9.25 -18.69 16.63
CA LEU A 119 -8.50 -19.25 15.48
C LEU A 119 -7.53 -20.38 15.84
N ASP A 120 -7.90 -21.25 16.79
CA ASP A 120 -7.03 -22.36 17.21
C ASP A 120 -7.70 -23.74 17.16
N THR A 121 -8.66 -23.95 16.24
CA THR A 121 -9.34 -25.27 16.18
C THR A 121 -9.69 -25.76 14.77
N MET A 122 -8.83 -25.57 13.78
CA MET A 122 -8.85 -26.36 12.53
C MET A 122 -7.44 -26.58 11.93
N LYS A 123 -6.44 -26.87 12.78
CA LYS A 123 -5.06 -27.16 12.34
C LYS A 123 -4.75 -28.65 12.12
N ASP A 124 -5.70 -29.55 12.36
CA ASP A 124 -5.51 -30.98 12.12
C ASP A 124 -6.25 -31.42 10.85
N LEU A 125 -5.50 -32.08 9.95
CA LEU A 125 -5.91 -32.76 8.69
C LEU A 125 -5.53 -32.08 7.36
N ASN A 126 -4.33 -31.52 7.20
CA ASN A 126 -3.84 -31.16 5.86
C ASN A 126 -2.54 -31.88 5.49
N ALA A 127 -2.70 -33.16 5.13
CA ALA A 127 -1.65 -33.99 4.53
C ALA A 127 -1.61 -33.79 3.01
N ALA A 128 -0.80 -32.83 2.54
CA ALA A 128 -0.15 -32.77 1.22
C ALA A 128 0.70 -31.47 1.16
N SER A 129 2.03 -31.58 1.23
CA SER A 129 2.93 -30.48 1.62
C SER A 129 3.22 -29.41 0.55
N ASP A 130 2.84 -29.57 -0.71
CA ASP A 130 3.15 -28.57 -1.76
C ASP A 130 1.98 -27.64 -2.08
N ALA A 131 0.74 -28.16 -2.05
CA ALA A 131 -0.46 -27.34 -2.18
C ALA A 131 -0.61 -26.31 -1.05
N THR A 132 0.00 -26.57 0.13
CA THR A 132 0.04 -25.63 1.25
C THR A 132 0.96 -24.44 1.01
N VAL A 133 2.11 -24.65 0.35
CA VAL A 133 3.09 -23.58 0.12
C VAL A 133 2.57 -22.62 -0.96
N ALA A 134 2.07 -23.16 -2.07
CA ALA A 134 1.46 -22.35 -3.13
C ALA A 134 0.23 -21.58 -2.62
N LYS A 135 -0.60 -22.20 -1.78
CA LYS A 135 -1.75 -21.54 -1.16
C LYS A 135 -1.34 -20.46 -0.16
N ALA A 136 -0.29 -20.69 0.63
CA ALA A 136 0.22 -19.71 1.58
C ALA A 136 0.82 -18.49 0.87
N ALA A 137 1.61 -18.71 -0.20
CA ALA A 137 2.17 -17.61 -0.99
C ALA A 137 1.08 -16.86 -1.79
N ALA A 138 0.07 -17.54 -2.33
CA ALA A 138 -1.08 -16.86 -2.94
C ALA A 138 -1.88 -16.04 -1.93
N GLN A 139 -2.05 -16.54 -0.70
CA GLN A 139 -2.68 -15.80 0.38
C GLN A 139 -1.84 -14.58 0.79
N ASP A 140 -0.51 -14.73 0.90
CA ASP A 140 0.41 -13.64 1.22
C ASP A 140 0.34 -12.52 0.18
N ILE A 141 0.40 -12.87 -1.12
CA ILE A 141 0.18 -11.92 -2.23
C ILE A 141 -1.16 -11.20 -2.06
N GLY A 142 -2.24 -11.94 -1.80
CA GLY A 142 -3.56 -11.35 -1.59
C GLY A 142 -3.60 -10.34 -0.44
N THR A 143 -2.94 -10.65 0.68
CA THR A 143 -2.84 -9.73 1.81
C THR A 143 -1.99 -8.49 1.51
N LYS A 144 -0.84 -8.66 0.83
CA LYS A 144 0.02 -7.54 0.41
C LYS A 144 -0.70 -6.61 -0.56
N VAL A 145 -1.36 -7.16 -1.58
CA VAL A 145 -2.13 -6.37 -2.55
C VAL A 145 -3.27 -5.61 -1.85
N THR A 146 -3.97 -6.24 -0.91
CA THR A 146 -5.02 -5.55 -0.14
C THR A 146 -4.45 -4.39 0.67
N SER A 147 -3.31 -4.59 1.36
CA SER A 147 -2.63 -3.51 2.09
C SER A 147 -2.15 -2.39 1.16
N GLN A 148 -1.67 -2.71 -0.05
CA GLN A 148 -1.30 -1.71 -1.04
C GLN A 148 -2.49 -0.88 -1.50
N LEU A 149 -3.67 -1.48 -1.65
CA LEU A 149 -4.89 -0.74 -1.97
C LEU A 149 -5.26 0.24 -0.86
N ASP A 150 -5.17 -0.17 0.41
CA ASP A 150 -5.38 0.74 1.55
C ASP A 150 -4.36 1.88 1.56
N LYS A 151 -3.08 1.60 1.25
CA LYS A 151 -2.04 2.62 1.11
C LYS A 151 -2.33 3.60 -0.03
N LEU A 152 -2.81 3.10 -1.16
CA LEU A 152 -3.21 3.92 -2.31
C LEU A 152 -4.40 4.84 -1.98
N ASP A 153 -5.40 4.34 -1.25
CA ASP A 153 -6.52 5.16 -0.78
C ASP A 153 -6.06 6.26 0.18
N SER A 154 -5.16 5.93 1.12
CA SER A 154 -4.53 6.92 2.00
C SER A 154 -3.76 7.99 1.20
N LEU A 155 -3.00 7.58 0.18
CA LEU A 155 -2.27 8.48 -0.71
C LEU A 155 -3.22 9.41 -1.47
N LEU A 156 -4.36 8.90 -1.94
CA LEU A 156 -5.38 9.68 -2.63
C LEU A 156 -5.95 10.76 -1.69
N HIS A 157 -6.30 10.39 -0.46
CA HIS A 157 -6.75 11.34 0.55
C HIS A 157 -5.71 12.40 0.89
N LYS A 158 -4.43 12.03 1.03
CA LYS A 158 -3.32 12.98 1.23
C LYS A 158 -3.18 13.93 0.04
N ALA A 159 -3.31 13.43 -1.19
CA ALA A 159 -3.22 14.22 -2.42
C ALA A 159 -4.37 15.24 -2.55
N ASP A 160 -5.59 14.85 -2.22
CA ASP A 160 -6.75 15.76 -2.23
C ASP A 160 -6.59 16.88 -1.19
N ASN A 161 -6.20 16.52 0.04
CA ASN A 161 -5.96 17.50 1.10
C ASN A 161 -4.82 18.46 0.75
N ALA A 162 -3.74 17.95 0.15
CA ALA A 162 -2.64 18.77 -0.32
C ALA A 162 -3.08 19.75 -1.41
N THR A 163 -3.84 19.27 -2.40
CA THR A 163 -4.39 20.08 -3.49
C THR A 163 -5.27 21.21 -2.96
N TYR A 164 -6.16 20.88 -2.01
CA TYR A 164 -7.00 21.87 -1.33
C TYR A 164 -6.16 22.92 -0.59
N SER A 165 -5.19 22.47 0.21
CA SER A 165 -4.31 23.33 1.00
C SER A 165 -3.47 24.26 0.12
N MET A 166 -2.87 23.75 -0.96
CA MET A 166 -2.11 24.55 -1.91
C MET A 166 -2.95 25.65 -2.56
N LYS A 167 -4.17 25.31 -3.00
CA LYS A 167 -5.10 26.27 -3.59
C LYS A 167 -5.47 27.37 -2.58
N HIS A 168 -5.85 26.97 -1.37
CA HIS A 168 -6.23 27.91 -0.31
C HIS A 168 -5.08 28.86 0.07
N GLN A 169 -3.86 28.32 0.26
CA GLN A 169 -2.67 29.11 0.58
C GLN A 169 -2.32 30.07 -0.56
N THR A 170 -2.43 29.61 -1.81
CA THR A 170 -2.24 30.46 -3.00
C THR A 170 -3.21 31.63 -3.01
N ASP A 171 -4.49 31.39 -2.71
CA ASP A 171 -5.50 32.46 -2.67
C ASP A 171 -5.26 33.45 -1.52
N GLN A 172 -4.81 32.97 -0.35
CA GLN A 172 -4.42 33.85 0.75
C GLN A 172 -3.23 34.74 0.37
N MET A 173 -2.19 34.16 -0.23
CA MET A 173 -1.02 34.90 -0.70
C MET A 173 -1.38 35.96 -1.74
N LYS A 174 -2.26 35.64 -2.69
CA LYS A 174 -2.77 36.61 -3.68
C LYS A 174 -3.53 37.78 -3.06
N LYS A 175 -4.24 37.55 -1.96
CA LYS A 175 -4.94 38.62 -1.22
C LYS A 175 -3.98 39.50 -0.43
N ILE A 176 -2.90 38.90 0.08
CA ILE A 176 -1.84 39.58 0.81
C ILE A 176 -0.98 40.46 -0.12
N SER A 177 -0.73 40.00 -1.35
CA SER A 177 0.09 40.72 -2.33
C SER A 177 -0.64 41.83 -3.08
N LYS A 178 -1.95 42.01 -2.84
CA LYS A 178 -2.76 43.10 -3.39
C LYS A 178 -2.87 44.21 -2.37
#